data_AF-A0A939NLZ4-F1
#
_entry.id   AF-A0A939NLZ4-F1
#
_cell.length_a   1.000
_cell.length_b   1.000
_cell.length_c   1.000
_cell.angle_alpha   90.00
_cell.angle_beta   90.00
_cell.angle_gamma   90.00
#
_symmetry.space_group_name_H-M   'P 1'
#
loop_
_entity.id
_entity.type
_entity.pdbx_description
1 polymer ?
#
loop_
_entity_poly.entity_id
_entity_poly.type
_entity_poly.pdbx_seq_one_letter_code
_entity_poly.pdbx_strand_id
1 'polypeptide(L)' 'MKATSLKELESSINVILQDDEVAGYKLLNSTVREIEERTFSANEQEFHAILTFIKEAKKD' A
#
# COMPACT_ATOMS: atom_id res chain seq x y z
N MET A 1 2.61 3.35 -1.73
CA MET A 1 2.44 4.18 -0.52
C MET A 1 3.63 3.97 0.40
N LYS A 2 3.96 4.96 1.24
CA LYS A 2 5.05 4.90 2.22
C LYS A 2 4.58 5.47 3.56
N ALA A 3 5.08 4.94 4.67
CA ALA A 3 4.79 5.41 6.03
C ALA A 3 5.94 5.07 6.98
N THR A 4 6.04 5.78 8.10
CA THR A 4 7.04 5.54 9.16
C THR A 4 6.60 4.51 10.19
N SER A 5 5.35 4.08 10.15
CA SER A 5 4.81 3.02 11.01
C SER A 5 3.78 2.17 10.27
N LEU A 6 3.62 0.91 10.70
CA LEU A 6 2.59 0.02 10.18
C LEU A 6 1.17 0.58 10.35
N LYS A 7 0.91 1.28 11.46
CA LYS A 7 -0.40 1.87 11.77
C LYS A 7 -0.78 2.96 10.76
N GLU A 8 0.17 3.83 10.43
CA GLU A 8 -0.03 4.86 9.40
C GLU A 8 -0.21 4.24 8.01
N LEU A 9 0.54 3.17 7.72
CA LEU A 9 0.41 2.46 6.45
C LEU A 9 -0.97 1.79 6.32
N GLU A 10 -1.44 1.13 7.38
CA GLU A 10 -2.76 0.49 7.43
C GLU A 10 -3.87 1.52 7.25
N SER A 11 -3.80 2.65 7.95
CA SER A 11 -4.77 3.74 7.79
C SER A 11 -4.80 4.24 6.33
N SER A 12 -3.65 4.37 5.70
CA SER A 12 -3.54 4.81 4.31
C SER A 12 -4.11 3.77 3.33
N ILE A 13 -3.82 2.50 3.55
CA ILE A 13 -4.40 1.38 2.78
C ILE A 13 -5.93 1.41 2.88
N ASN A 14 -6.47 1.56 4.09
CA ASN A 14 -7.91 1.55 4.31
C ASN A 14 -8.62 2.71 3.61
N VAL A 15 -8.01 3.90 3.58
CA VAL A 15 -8.55 5.03 2.81
C VAL A 15 -8.60 4.69 1.32
N ILE A 16 -7.52 4.13 0.75
CA ILE A 16 -7.53 3.72 -0.67
C ILE A 16 -8.58 2.66 -0.94
N LEU A 17 -8.70 1.63 -0.10
CA LEU A 17 -9.66 0.54 -0.31
C LEU A 17 -11.13 1.01 -0.25
N GLN A 18 -11.39 2.17 0.33
CA GLN A 18 -12.71 2.81 0.38
C GLN A 18 -12.90 3.87 -0.71
N ASP A 19 -11.89 4.13 -1.52
CA ASP A 19 -11.93 5.14 -2.57
C ASP A 19 -12.81 4.68 -3.75
N ASP A 20 -13.66 5.58 -4.24
CA ASP A 20 -14.54 5.35 -5.39
C ASP A 20 -13.74 5.02 -6.67
N GLU A 21 -12.50 5.50 -6.79
CA GLU A 21 -11.62 5.20 -7.93
C GLU A 21 -11.31 3.71 -8.05
N VAL A 22 -11.16 3.02 -6.91
CA VAL A 22 -10.85 1.59 -6.88
C VAL A 22 -12.07 0.72 -6.56
N ALA A 23 -13.22 1.30 -6.21
CA ALA A 23 -14.46 0.57 -5.90
C ALA A 23 -14.93 -0.34 -7.06
N GLY A 24 -14.61 0.01 -8.31
CA GLY A 24 -14.88 -0.80 -9.51
C GLY A 24 -13.81 -1.84 -9.85
N TYR A 25 -12.78 -1.99 -9.01
CA TYR A 25 -11.66 -2.88 -9.22
C TYR A 25 -11.59 -3.94 -8.12
N LYS A 26 -11.08 -5.11 -8.47
CA LYS A 26 -10.78 -6.18 -7.53
C LYS A 26 -9.33 -6.08 -7.08
N LEU A 27 -9.08 -6.09 -5.77
CA LEU A 27 -7.73 -6.23 -5.25
C LEU A 27 -7.19 -7.62 -5.60
N LEU A 28 -6.14 -7.67 -6.41
CA LEU A 28 -5.47 -8.90 -6.83
C LEU A 28 -4.37 -9.30 -5.84
N ASN A 29 -3.59 -8.32 -5.40
CA ASN A 29 -2.45 -8.55 -4.51
C ASN A 29 -2.18 -7.31 -3.64
N SER A 30 -1.67 -7.55 -2.44
CA SER A 30 -1.11 -6.54 -1.55
C SER A 30 0.26 -7.01 -1.08
N THR A 31 1.28 -6.17 -1.22
CA THR A 31 2.63 -6.44 -0.73
C THR A 31 3.08 -5.30 0.15
N VAL A 32 3.49 -5.63 1.37
CA VAL A 32 4.13 -4.70 2.30
C VAL A 32 5.62 -5.02 2.38
N ARG A 33 6.46 -4.00 2.36
CA ARG A 33 7.92 -4.10 2.51
C ARG A 33 8.37 -3.17 3.61
N GLU A 34 9.19 -3.68 4.51
CA GLU A 34 9.92 -2.90 5.48
C GLU A 34 11.29 -2.56 4.91
N ILE A 35 11.68 -1.30 5.03
CA ILE A 35 12.98 -0.77 4.59
C ILE A 35 13.65 -0.18 5.81
N GLU A 36 14.79 -0.76 6.17
CA GLU A 36 15.67 -0.22 7.20
C GLU A 36 16.90 0.39 6.53
N GLU A 37 17.06 1.71 6.62
CA GLU A 37 18.29 2.39 6.22
C GLU A 37 19.10 2.76 7.45
N ARG A 38 20.32 2.21 7.54
CA ARG A 38 21.30 2.60 8.56
C ARG A 38 22.12 3.76 8.02
N THR A 39 21.86 4.97 8.52
CA THR A 39 22.73 6.12 8.30
C THR A 39 23.69 6.28 9.47
N PHE A 40 24.78 7.04 9.28
CA PHE A 40 25.85 7.22 10.27
C PHE A 40 25.37 7.82 11.62
N SER A 41 24.16 8.40 11.66
CA SER A 41 23.59 9.08 12.84
C SER A 41 22.16 8.68 13.20
N ALA A 42 21.46 7.90 12.38
CA ALA A 42 20.08 7.49 12.64
C ALA A 42 19.72 6.17 11.91
N ASN A 43 18.85 5.39 12.55
CA ASN A 43 18.15 4.30 11.87
C ASN A 43 16.82 4.88 11.36
N GLU A 44 16.67 4.94 10.04
CA GLU A 44 15.39 5.29 9.42
C GLU A 44 14.66 4.00 9.05
N GLN A 45 13.41 3.88 9.51
CA GLN A 45 12.54 2.75 9.23
C GLN A 45 11.34 3.26 8.42
N GLU A 46 11.18 2.72 7.22
CA GLU A 46 10.06 3.03 6.33
C GLU A 46 9.31 1.74 5.98
N PHE A 47 7.99 1.86 5.85
CA PHE A 47 7.12 0.79 5.39
C PHE A 47 6.46 1.21 4.09
N HIS A 48 6.61 0.36 3.08
CA HIS A 48 6.04 0.58 1.76
C HIS A 48 4.93 -0.43 1.50
N ALA A 49 3.81 0.04 0.95
CA ALA A 49 2.74 -0.82 0.46
C ALA A 49 2.54 -0.63 -1.04
N ILE A 50 2.41 -1.76 -1.74
CA ILE A 50 2.05 -1.86 -3.15
C ILE A 50 0.74 -2.66 -3.22
N LEU A 51 -0.33 -2.01 -3.70
CA LEU A 51 -1.62 -2.63 -3.94
C LEU A 51 -1.82 -2.76 -5.44
N THR A 52 -2.14 -3.97 -5.90
CA THR A 52 -2.41 -4.24 -7.31
C THR A 52 -3.89 -4.52 -7.49
N PHE A 53 -4.54 -3.69 -8.29
CA PHE A 53 -5.95 -3.81 -8.61
C PHE A 53 -6.14 -4.27 -10.05
N ILE A 54 -7.17 -5.07 -10.30
CA ILE A 54 -7.58 -5.48 -11.65
C ILE A 54 -9.02 -5.09 -11.90
N LYS A 55 -9.30 -4.65 -13.13
CA LYS A 55 -10.66 -4.47 -13.61
C LYS A 55 -11.07 -5.75 -14.33
N GLU A 56 -12.15 -6.38 -13.89
CA GLU A 56 -12.71 -7.49 -14.66
C GLU A 56 -13.24 -6.91 -15.98
N ALA A 57 -12.57 -7.25 -17.08
CA ALA A 57 -13.10 -6.97 -18.41
C ALA A 57 -14.37 -7.82 -18.56
N LYS A 58 -15.51 -7.19 -18.81
CA LYS A 58 -16.73 -7.91 -19.19
C LYS A 58 -16.38 -8.75 -20.43
N LYS A 59 -16.52 -10.07 -20.31
CA LYS A 59 -16.60 -10.93 -21.49
C LYS A 59 -18.00 -10.73 -22.06
N ASP A 60 -18.07 -9.99 -23.17
CA ASP A 60 -19.23 -9.97 -24.06
C ASP A 60 -19.46 -11.35 -24.70
#